data_AF-A0A4R0U7M9-F1
#
_entry.id   AF-A0A4R0U7M9-F1
#
_cell.length_a   1.000
_cell.length_b   1.000
_cell.length_c   1.000
_cell.angle_alpha   90.00
_cell.angle_beta   90.00
_cell.angle_gamma   90.00
#
_symmetry.space_group_name_H-M   'P 1'
#
loop_
_entity.id
_entity.type
_entity.pdbx_description
1 polymer ?
#
loop_
_entity_poly.entity_id
_entity_poly.type
_entity_poly.pdbx_seq_one_letter_code
_entity_poly.pdbx_strand_id
1 'polypeptide(L)'
;MPTLEWMGKNKVVAYHRQVPYRVLEHVPEKSVMDSHGSDCGNMVIHGDNLEALKALLPEYEGKVDCIYIETFMPQRIQTRANYDLAA
;
A
#
# COMPACT_ATOMS: atom_id res chain seq x y z
N MET A 1 3.67 18.08 -21.86
CA MET A 1 2.80 17.56 -20.77
C MET A 1 3.00 18.44 -19.54
N PRO A 2 1.93 18.81 -18.82
CA PRO A 2 2.07 19.54 -17.55
C PRO A 2 2.76 18.68 -16.50
N THR A 3 3.57 19.30 -15.63
CA THR A 3 4.32 18.63 -14.56
C THR A 3 4.07 19.33 -13.22
N LEU A 4 3.84 18.55 -12.15
CA LEU A 4 3.70 19.06 -10.79
C LEU A 4 5.07 19.08 -10.10
N GLU A 5 5.51 20.24 -9.63
CA GLU A 5 6.76 20.39 -8.88
C GLU A 5 6.48 20.71 -7.41
N TRP A 6 7.21 20.06 -6.50
CA TRP A 6 7.10 20.29 -5.06
C TRP A 6 8.44 20.04 -4.36
N MET A 7 8.62 20.64 -3.19
CA MET A 7 9.84 20.45 -2.40
C MET A 7 10.00 18.98 -1.98
N GLY A 8 11.19 18.42 -2.22
CA GLY A 8 11.50 17.04 -1.85
C GLY A 8 11.10 15.97 -2.87
N LYS A 9 10.46 16.33 -4.00
CA LYS A 9 10.09 15.40 -5.08
C LYS A 9 11.23 14.47 -5.49
N ASN A 10 12.40 15.03 -5.76
CA ASN A 10 13.58 14.27 -6.21
C ASN A 10 14.07 13.23 -5.20
N LYS A 11 13.76 13.40 -3.90
CA LYS A 11 14.11 12.43 -2.86
C LYS A 11 13.14 11.25 -2.82
N VAL A 12 11.87 11.47 -3.15
CA VAL A 12 10.81 10.46 -3.04
C VAL A 12 10.69 9.62 -4.31
N VAL A 13 10.85 10.23 -5.49
CA VAL A 13 10.65 9.55 -6.79
C VAL A 13 11.49 8.29 -6.94
N ALA A 14 12.74 8.29 -6.46
CA ALA A 14 13.63 7.14 -6.54
C ALA A 14 13.69 6.31 -5.25
N TYR A 15 12.93 6.67 -4.21
CA TYR A 15 13.03 6.04 -2.89
C TYR A 15 12.66 4.55 -2.92
N HIS A 16 11.71 4.14 -3.76
CA HIS A 16 11.31 2.74 -3.94
C HIS A 16 12.49 1.79 -4.31
N ARG A 17 13.58 2.34 -4.88
CA ARG A 17 14.80 1.58 -5.19
C ARG A 17 15.61 1.23 -3.95
N GLN A 18 15.50 2.04 -2.89
CA GLN A 18 16.22 1.88 -1.62
C GLN A 18 15.47 0.99 -0.63
N VAL A 19 14.16 0.82 -0.79
CA VAL A 19 13.35 -0.10 0.02
C VAL A 19 13.87 -1.53 -0.18
N PRO A 20 14.22 -2.30 0.86
CA PRO A 20 14.72 -3.67 0.71
C PRO A 20 13.61 -4.60 0.23
N TYR A 21 13.98 -5.64 -0.52
CA TYR A 21 13.07 -6.75 -0.79
C TYR A 21 13.00 -7.67 0.45
N ARG A 22 11.81 -8.15 0.77
CA ARG A 22 11.57 -9.08 1.88
C ARG A 22 10.83 -10.31 1.37
N VAL A 23 11.10 -11.45 1.99
CA VAL A 23 10.34 -12.69 1.77
C VAL A 23 9.18 -12.72 2.76
N LEU A 24 8.00 -13.15 2.32
CA LEU A 24 6.85 -13.33 3.19
C LEU A 24 7.04 -14.59 4.05
N GLU A 25 6.93 -14.44 5.36
CA GLU A 25 6.92 -15.54 6.33
C GLU A 25 5.48 -15.92 6.65
N HIS A 26 5.12 -17.17 6.37
CA HIS A 26 3.81 -17.70 6.75
C HIS A 26 3.78 -18.06 8.23
N VAL A 27 2.74 -17.61 8.96
CA VAL A 27 2.56 -17.84 10.40
C VAL A 27 1.30 -18.71 10.59
N PRO A 28 1.43 -20.05 10.59
CA PRO A 28 0.28 -20.97 10.59
C PRO A 28 -0.66 -20.77 11.78
N GLU A 29 -0.13 -20.32 12.92
CA GLU A 29 -0.89 -20.10 14.15
C GLU A 29 -1.91 -18.94 14.02
N LYS A 30 -1.72 -18.06 13.03
CA LYS A 30 -2.62 -16.94 12.73
C LYS A 30 -3.52 -17.20 11.52
N SER A 31 -3.36 -18.34 10.87
CA SER A 31 -4.13 -18.69 9.68
C SER A 31 -5.53 -19.16 10.07
N VAL A 32 -6.52 -18.77 9.27
CA VAL A 32 -7.93 -19.14 9.46
C VAL A 32 -8.39 -19.88 8.21
N MET A 33 -8.90 -21.10 8.39
CA MET A 33 -9.51 -21.85 7.30
C MET A 33 -10.94 -21.37 7.06
N ASP A 34 -11.41 -21.52 5.83
CA ASP A 34 -12.81 -21.25 5.51
C ASP A 34 -13.78 -22.25 6.18
N SER A 35 -15.08 -22.05 5.97
CA SER A 35 -16.14 -22.93 6.49
C SER A 35 -16.08 -24.38 5.96
N HIS A 36 -15.26 -24.65 4.95
CA HIS A 36 -15.03 -25.97 4.36
C HIS A 36 -13.69 -26.58 4.77
N GLY A 37 -12.94 -25.92 5.65
CA GLY A 37 -11.62 -26.38 6.08
C GLY A 37 -10.58 -26.32 4.96
N SER A 38 -10.72 -25.37 4.03
CA SER A 38 -9.76 -25.10 2.96
C SER A 38 -9.08 -23.74 3.13
N ASP A 39 -7.90 -23.59 2.53
CA ASP A 39 -7.24 -22.29 2.42
C ASP A 39 -7.96 -21.46 1.35
N CYS A 40 -8.40 -20.26 1.74
CA CYS A 40 -9.13 -19.36 0.86
C CYS A 40 -8.22 -18.45 0.03
N GLY A 41 -6.90 -18.50 0.23
CA GLY A 41 -5.91 -17.70 -0.52
C GLY A 41 -5.89 -16.21 -0.14
N ASN A 42 -6.63 -15.81 0.90
CA ASN A 42 -6.60 -14.46 1.43
C ASN A 42 -5.35 -14.24 2.29
N MET A 43 -4.75 -13.05 2.19
CA MET A 43 -3.51 -12.73 2.89
C MET A 43 -3.68 -11.49 3.78
N VAL A 44 -3.18 -11.58 5.01
CA VAL A 44 -2.99 -10.44 5.91
C VAL A 44 -1.49 -10.32 6.18
N ILE A 45 -0.87 -9.25 5.69
CA ILE A 45 0.58 -9.03 5.79
C ILE A 45 0.84 -8.02 6.89
N HIS A 46 1.71 -8.38 7.83
CA HIS A 46 2.15 -7.47 8.90
C HIS A 46 3.53 -6.88 8.57
N GLY A 47 3.63 -5.56 8.52
CA GLY A 47 4.89 -4.86 8.26
C GLY A 47 4.68 -3.48 7.63
N ASP A 48 5.78 -2.88 7.18
CA ASP A 48 5.76 -1.66 6.36
C ASP A 48 5.15 -1.95 4.99
N ASN A 49 4.30 -1.04 4.50
CA ASN A 49 3.56 -1.25 3.25
C ASN A 49 4.47 -1.21 2.00
N LEU A 50 5.56 -0.44 1.99
CA LEU A 50 6.48 -0.39 0.86
C LEU A 50 7.28 -1.69 0.75
N GLU A 51 7.70 -2.26 1.88
CA GLU A 51 8.35 -3.57 1.91
C GLU A 51 7.38 -4.68 1.49
N ALA A 52 6.14 -4.67 1.99
CA ALA A 52 5.10 -5.64 1.63
C ALA A 52 4.75 -5.58 0.14
N LEU A 53 4.52 -4.39 -0.42
CA LEU A 53 4.24 -4.22 -1.85
C LEU A 53 5.41 -4.70 -2.70
N LYS A 54 6.66 -4.48 -2.27
CA LYS A 54 7.84 -4.96 -2.98
C LYS A 54 7.96 -6.49 -2.96
N ALA A 55 7.56 -7.13 -1.85
CA ALA A 55 7.50 -8.59 -1.73
C ALA A 55 6.44 -9.22 -2.64
N LEU A 56 5.33 -8.51 -2.90
CA LEU A 56 4.22 -8.99 -3.73
C LEU A 56 4.46 -8.89 -5.24
N LEU A 57 5.42 -8.06 -5.68
CA LEU A 57 5.67 -7.81 -7.12
C LEU A 57 5.84 -9.08 -7.96
N PRO A 58 6.64 -10.10 -7.56
CA PRO A 58 6.87 -11.27 -8.41
C PRO A 58 5.60 -12.05 -8.77
N GLU A 59 4.59 -12.01 -7.90
CA GLU A 59 3.39 -12.83 -8.03
C GLU A 59 2.16 -12.03 -8.47
N TYR A 60 2.01 -10.79 -8.01
CA TYR A 60 0.79 -10.00 -8.16
C TYR A 60 0.90 -8.80 -9.12
N GLU A 61 2.06 -8.57 -9.74
CA GLU A 61 2.22 -7.50 -10.73
C GLU A 61 1.22 -7.66 -11.88
N GLY A 62 0.42 -6.61 -12.13
CA GLY A 62 -0.60 -6.59 -13.17
C GLY A 62 -1.84 -7.46 -12.91
N LYS A 63 -1.98 -8.04 -11.71
CA LYS A 63 -3.09 -8.95 -11.36
C LYS A 63 -4.11 -8.38 -10.36
N VAL A 64 -3.89 -7.15 -9.88
CA VAL A 64 -4.78 -6.52 -8.88
C VAL A 64 -5.88 -5.75 -9.58
N ASP A 65 -7.13 -6.17 -9.40
CA ASP A 65 -8.30 -5.52 -10.01
C ASP A 65 -8.67 -4.19 -9.33
N CYS A 66 -8.54 -4.12 -8.01
CA CYS A 66 -8.96 -2.97 -7.21
C CYS A 66 -8.01 -2.76 -6.02
N ILE A 67 -7.72 -1.50 -5.72
CA ILE A 67 -6.90 -1.08 -4.58
C ILE A 67 -7.72 -0.06 -3.77
N TYR A 68 -7.91 -0.35 -2.49
CA TYR A 68 -8.49 0.60 -1.53
C TYR A 68 -7.44 0.95 -0.46
N ILE A 69 -7.16 2.24 -0.30
CA ILE A 69 -6.20 2.74 0.69
C ILE A 69 -6.85 3.90 1.45
N GLU A 70 -6.99 3.73 2.76
CA GLU A 70 -7.27 4.84 3.65
C GLU A 70 -5.93 5.42 4.13
N THR A 71 -5.63 6.66 3.73
CA THR A 71 -4.40 7.36 4.14
C THR A 71 -4.73 8.53 5.04
N PHE A 72 -3.86 8.78 6.03
CA PHE A 72 -4.03 9.93 6.89
C PHE A 72 -3.71 11.21 6.13
N MET A 73 -4.73 12.02 5.86
CA MET A 73 -4.51 13.39 5.40
C MET A 73 -4.08 14.27 6.58
N PRO A 74 -3.01 15.07 6.44
CA PRO A 74 -2.66 16.04 7.47
C PRO A 74 -3.81 17.02 7.69
N GLN A 75 -4.10 17.34 8.96
CA GLN A 75 -5.20 18.26 9.35
C GLN A 75 -5.21 19.59 8.58
N ARG A 76 -4.04 20.15 8.27
CA ARG A 76 -3.91 21.39 7.48
C ARG A 76 -4.36 21.27 6.02
N ILE A 77 -4.35 20.06 5.46
CA ILE A 77 -4.83 19.77 4.11
C ILE A 77 -6.33 19.45 4.17
N GLN A 78 -6.78 18.74 5.21
CA GLN A 78 -8.19 18.43 5.43
C GLN A 78 -9.05 19.69 5.53
N THR A 79 -8.58 20.72 6.24
CA THR A 79 -9.33 21.98 6.36
C THR A 79 -9.49 22.68 5.02
N ARG A 80 -8.47 22.72 4.16
CA ARG A 80 -8.56 23.31 2.81
C ARG A 80 -9.50 22.54 1.88
N ALA A 81 -9.42 21.20 1.87
CA ALA A 81 -10.31 20.39 1.04
C ALA A 81 -11.80 20.60 1.42
N ASN A 82 -12.09 20.76 2.71
CA ASN A 82 -13.45 21.02 3.17
C ASN A 82 -13.95 22.43 2.80
N TYR A 83 -13.06 23.43 2.71
CA TYR A 83 -13.43 24.76 2.21
C TYR A 83 -13.78 24.74 0.72
N ASP A 84 -13.03 23.99 -0.09
CA ASP A 84 -13.27 23.90 -1.55
C ASP A 84 -14.54 23.09 -1.89
N LEU A 85 -14.99 22.18 -1.00
CA LEU A 85 -16.24 21.42 -1.15
C LEU A 85 -17.49 22.16 -0.65
N ALA A 86 -17.32 23.25 0.10
CA ALA A 86 -18.40 24.05 0.67
C ALA A 86 -18.73 25.32 -0.14
N ALA A 87 -18.08 25.53 -1.28
CA ALA A 87 -18.29 26.64 -2.22
C ALA A 87 -18.95 26.13 -3.52
#